data_AF-A0A969Y2H2-F1
#
_entry.id   AF-A0A969Y2H2-F1
#
_cell.length_a   1.000
_cell.length_b   1.000
_cell.length_c   1.000
_cell.angle_alpha   90.00
_cell.angle_beta   90.00
_cell.angle_gamma   90.00
#
_symmetry.space_group_name_H-M   'P 1'
#
loop_
_entity.id
_entity.type
_entity.pdbx_description
1 polymer ?
#
loop_
_entity_poly.entity_id
_entity_poly.type
_entity_poly.pdbx_seq_one_letter_code
_entity_poly.pdbx_strand_id
1 'polypeptide(L)'
;MAAANQDTIIPLSLLPNDSWGEIVAVEIMGPVKRRLLDLGLVPGTKIQFAFSSPLGDPRAYRVRGTLLALRANEAQSIMVRRSEQ
;
A
#
# COMPACT_ATOMS: atom_id res chain seq x y z
N MET A 1 25.95 13.95 -12.17
CA MET A 1 24.55 14.03 -11.69
C MET A 1 24.04 12.61 -11.57
N ALA A 2 24.22 12.00 -10.39
CA ALA A 2 23.81 10.62 -10.15
C ALA A 2 22.30 10.60 -9.88
N ALA A 3 21.57 9.86 -10.71
CA ALA A 3 20.17 9.56 -10.49
C ALA A 3 20.02 8.92 -9.10
N ALA A 4 19.28 9.59 -8.22
CA ALA A 4 18.94 9.06 -6.91
C ALA A 4 17.88 7.96 -7.10
N ASN A 5 18.34 6.75 -7.45
CA ASN A 5 17.51 5.55 -7.38
C ASN A 5 17.18 5.30 -5.91
N GLN A 6 16.03 5.81 -5.47
CA GLN A 6 15.51 5.57 -4.14
C GLN A 6 14.31 4.64 -4.26
N ASP A 7 14.60 3.34 -4.44
CA ASP A 7 13.65 2.24 -4.18
C ASP A 7 13.37 2.15 -2.66
N THR A 8 12.90 3.26 -2.07
CA THR A 8 12.67 3.35 -0.63
C THR A 8 11.42 2.56 -0.31
N ILE A 9 11.60 1.59 0.59
CA ILE A 9 10.51 0.84 1.19
C ILE A 9 9.90 1.70 2.28
N ILE A 10 8.61 2.01 2.13
CA ILE A 10 7.83 2.81 3.06
C ILE A 10 6.57 2.05 3.45
N PRO A 11 5.97 2.32 4.62
CA PRO A 11 4.62 1.88 4.92
C PRO A 11 3.63 2.40 3.87
N LEU A 12 2.63 1.59 3.51
CA LEU A 12 1.57 1.98 2.60
C LEU A 12 0.79 3.20 3.11
N SER A 13 0.70 3.36 4.44
CA SER A 13 0.14 4.55 5.08
C SER A 13 0.90 5.85 4.77
N LEU A 14 2.18 5.78 4.36
CA LEU A 14 2.99 6.93 3.97
C LEU A 14 3.10 7.11 2.46
N LEU A 15 2.44 6.24 1.67
CA LEU A 15 2.39 6.42 0.22
C LEU A 15 1.75 7.80 -0.09
N PRO A 16 2.43 8.67 -0.86
CA PRO A 16 1.88 9.96 -1.22
C PRO A 16 0.61 9.82 -2.07
N ASN A 17 -0.15 10.91 -2.13
CA ASN A 17 -1.33 10.96 -3.00
C ASN A 17 -0.90 10.81 -4.47
N ASP A 18 -1.77 10.19 -5.27
CA ASP A 18 -1.55 9.90 -6.69
C ASP A 18 -0.27 9.11 -7.02
N SER A 19 0.33 8.46 -6.03
CA SER A 19 1.54 7.65 -6.21
C SER A 19 1.24 6.15 -6.27
N TRP A 20 2.20 5.43 -6.82
CA TRP A 20 2.18 3.97 -6.94
C TRP A 20 3.27 3.34 -6.09
N GLY A 21 3.02 2.10 -5.69
CA GLY A 21 4.02 1.25 -5.06
C GLY A 21 3.82 -0.21 -5.40
N GLU A 22 4.83 -1.01 -5.08
CA GLU A 22 4.77 -2.45 -5.14
C GLU A 22 4.80 -3.00 -3.72
N ILE A 23 3.86 -3.88 -3.37
CA ILE A 23 3.84 -4.52 -2.06
C ILE A 23 5.11 -5.37 -1.91
N VAL A 24 5.87 -5.11 -0.85
CA VAL A 24 7.08 -5.86 -0.49
C VAL A 24 6.77 -6.86 0.61
N ALA A 25 6.02 -6.43 1.63
CA ALA A 25 5.67 -7.27 2.76
C ALA A 25 4.32 -6.88 3.38
N VAL A 26 3.67 -7.86 4.01
CA VAL A 26 2.44 -7.67 4.79
C VAL A 26 2.67 -8.22 6.19
N GLU A 27 2.93 -7.31 7.12
CA GLU A 27 3.28 -7.55 8.52
C GLU A 27 2.04 -7.51 9.44
N ILE A 28 0.90 -7.91 8.92
CA ILE A 28 -0.34 -8.04 9.69
C ILE A 28 -0.40 -9.42 10.33
N MET A 29 -0.89 -9.50 11.56
CA MET A 29 -1.08 -10.75 12.30
C MET A 29 -2.56 -11.17 12.33
N GLY A 30 -2.80 -12.45 12.56
CA GLY A 30 -4.14 -13.00 12.77
C GLY A 30 -4.99 -13.16 11.48
N PRO A 31 -6.31 -13.31 11.62
CA PRO A 31 -7.21 -13.67 10.51
C PRO A 31 -7.30 -12.57 9.44
N VAL A 32 -7.03 -11.31 9.81
CA VAL A 32 -7.02 -10.17 8.88
C VAL A 32 -5.97 -10.36 7.79
N LYS A 33 -4.79 -10.90 8.14
CA LYS A 33 -3.73 -11.18 7.14
C LYS A 33 -4.24 -12.08 6.03
N ARG A 34 -4.91 -13.19 6.39
CA ARG A 34 -5.45 -14.16 5.42
C ARG A 34 -6.41 -13.48 4.45
N ARG A 35 -7.36 -12.72 4.98
CA ARG A 35 -8.33 -11.96 4.17
C ARG A 35 -7.64 -10.99 3.21
N LEU A 36 -6.63 -10.26 3.67
CA LEU A 36 -5.90 -9.31 2.82
C LEU A 36 -5.12 -10.01 1.71
N LEU A 37 -4.48 -11.15 2.02
CA LEU A 37 -3.81 -11.97 1.01
C LEU A 37 -4.81 -12.52 -0.02
N ASP A 38 -5.98 -13.00 0.42
CA ASP A 38 -7.05 -13.51 -0.45
C ASP A 38 -7.62 -12.39 -1.36
N LEU A 39 -7.63 -11.14 -0.88
CA LEU A 39 -8.00 -9.95 -1.66
C LEU A 39 -6.89 -9.48 -2.63
N GLY A 40 -5.73 -10.13 -2.60
CA GLY A 40 -4.62 -9.85 -3.52
C GLY A 40 -3.58 -8.87 -2.98
N LEU A 41 -3.59 -8.52 -1.69
CA LEU A 41 -2.47 -7.80 -1.05
C LEU A 41 -1.30 -8.75 -0.77
N VAL A 42 -0.66 -9.23 -1.83
CA VAL A 42 0.51 -10.12 -1.76
C VAL A 42 1.75 -9.41 -2.28
N PRO A 43 2.95 -9.78 -1.78
CA PRO A 43 4.21 -9.26 -2.32
C PRO A 43 4.30 -9.35 -3.85
N GLY A 44 4.88 -8.34 -4.49
CA GLY A 44 4.93 -8.20 -5.95
C GLY A 44 3.69 -7.57 -6.58
N THR A 45 2.63 -7.30 -5.81
CA THR A 45 1.42 -6.69 -6.34
C THR A 45 1.53 -5.17 -6.38
N LYS A 46 1.20 -4.57 -7.53
CA LYS A 46 1.08 -3.12 -7.68
C LYS A 46 -0.13 -2.60 -6.92
N ILE A 47 0.10 -1.52 -6.18
CA ILE A 47 -0.90 -0.83 -5.39
C ILE A 47 -0.82 0.67 -5.68
N GLN A 48 -1.97 1.31 -5.84
CA GLN A 48 -2.09 2.74 -6.09
C GLN A 48 -2.88 3.40 -4.97
N PHE A 49 -2.47 4.60 -4.55
CA PHE A 49 -3.36 5.43 -3.77
C PHE A 49 -4.58 5.83 -4.61
N ALA A 50 -5.79 5.70 -4.07
CA ALA A 50 -7.01 6.12 -4.76
C ALA A 50 -7.60 7.38 -4.13
N PHE A 51 -7.98 7.34 -2.86
CA PHE A 51 -8.49 8.49 -2.12
C PHE A 51 -8.42 8.23 -0.61
N SER A 52 -8.50 9.28 0.19
CA SER A 52 -8.63 9.19 1.64
C SER A 52 -9.99 9.67 2.10
N SER A 53 -10.50 9.10 3.19
CA SER A 53 -11.63 9.68 3.92
C SER A 53 -11.35 11.15 4.26
N PRO A 54 -12.38 12.02 4.34
CA PRO A 54 -12.21 13.43 4.75
C PRO A 54 -11.50 13.60 6.10
N LEU A 55 -11.64 12.62 6.99
CA LEU A 55 -10.98 12.59 8.31
C LEU A 55 -9.59 11.91 8.29
N GLY A 56 -9.07 11.54 7.12
CA GLY A 56 -7.74 10.93 6.94
C GLY A 56 -7.69 9.40 7.10
N ASP A 57 -8.73 8.78 7.67
CA ASP A 57 -8.84 7.32 7.87
C ASP A 57 -10.28 6.84 7.61
N PRO A 58 -10.50 5.71 6.91
CA PRO A 58 -9.54 4.88 6.17
C PRO A 58 -9.06 5.50 4.86
N ARG A 59 -7.94 5.00 4.34
CA ARG A 59 -7.42 5.31 3.00
C ARG A 59 -7.78 4.19 2.03
N ALA A 60 -8.21 4.54 0.83
CA ALA A 60 -8.55 3.62 -0.23
C ALA A 60 -7.38 3.45 -1.21
N TYR A 61 -7.12 2.20 -1.58
CA TYR A 61 -6.05 1.81 -2.49
C TYR A 61 -6.58 0.90 -3.58
N ARG A 62 -6.05 1.05 -4.79
CA ARG A 62 -6.39 0.19 -5.93
C ARG A 62 -5.36 -0.94 -6.03
N VAL A 63 -5.84 -2.18 -5.98
CA VAL A 63 -5.05 -3.42 -6.04
C VAL A 63 -5.70 -4.35 -7.05
N ARG A 64 -4.99 -4.72 -8.12
CA ARG A 64 -5.48 -5.63 -9.18
C ARG A 64 -6.89 -5.27 -9.74
N GLY A 65 -7.18 -3.98 -9.88
CA GLY A 65 -8.47 -3.49 -10.37
C GLY A 65 -9.56 -3.36 -9.30
N THR A 66 -9.34 -3.85 -8.08
CA THR A 66 -10.25 -3.72 -6.94
C THR A 66 -9.86 -2.53 -6.06
N LEU A 67 -10.85 -1.84 -5.50
CA LEU A 67 -10.68 -0.78 -4.51
C LEU A 67 -10.79 -1.37 -3.10
N LEU A 68 -9.75 -1.17 -2.30
CA LEU A 68 -9.65 -1.67 -0.93
C LEU A 68 -9.48 -0.49 0.02
N ALA A 69 -10.42 -0.33 0.95
CA ALA A 69 -10.28 0.61 2.05
C ALA A 69 -9.51 -0.05 3.19
N LEU A 70 -8.36 0.50 3.53
CA LEU A 70 -7.50 0.05 4.62
C LEU A 70 -7.48 1.11 5.70
N ARG A 71 -7.62 0.68 6.95
CA ARG A 71 -7.39 1.57 8.09
C ARG A 71 -5.91 1.92 8.21
N ALA A 72 -5.61 3.02 8.89
CA ALA A 72 -4.26 3.50 9.09
C ALA A 72 -3.35 2.44 9.72
N ASN A 73 -3.84 1.69 10.70
CA ASN A 73 -3.10 0.60 11.33
C ASN A 73 -2.79 -0.56 10.36
N GLU A 74 -3.74 -0.94 9.49
CA GLU A 74 -3.52 -1.97 8.46
C GLU A 74 -2.51 -1.49 7.42
N ALA A 75 -2.66 -0.25 6.93
CA ALA A 75 -1.76 0.35 5.97
C ALA A 75 -0.35 0.62 6.54
N GLN A 76 -0.21 0.82 7.85
CA GLN A 76 1.10 0.92 8.51
C GLN A 76 1.85 -0.41 8.54
N SER A 77 1.13 -1.53 8.61
CA SER A 77 1.70 -2.89 8.61
C SER A 77 1.94 -3.45 7.21
N ILE A 78 1.71 -2.68 6.15
CA ILE A 78 1.98 -3.09 4.76
C ILE A 78 3.16 -2.28 4.24
N MET A 79 4.24 -2.95 3.86
CA MET A 79 5.43 -2.32 3.31
C MET A 79 5.35 -2.30 1.79
N VAL A 80 5.58 -1.13 1.20
CA VAL A 80 5.60 -0.94 -0.25
C VAL A 80 6.88 -0.28 -0.70
N ARG A 81 7.40 -0.71 -1.85
CA ARG A 81 8.46 -0.01 -2.56
C ARG A 81 7.82 1.05 -3.43
N ARG A 82 8.17 2.31 -3.21
CA ARG A 82 7.68 3.41 -4.05
C ARG A 82 8.21 3.23 -5.48
N SER A 83 7.33 3.39 -6.47
CA SER A 83 7.72 3.45 -7.88
C SER A 83 7.22 4.76 -8.44
N GLU A 84 8.14 5.63 -8.87
CA GLU A 84 7.81 6.83 -9.64
C GLU A 84 7.49 6.39 -11.07
N GLN A 85 6.31 6.76 -11.57
CA GLN A 85 6.03 6.69 -13.02
C GLN A 85 6.65 7.89 -13.72
#